data_AF-A0A842P7K2-F1
#
_entry.id   AF-A0A842P7K2-F1
#
_cell.length_a   1.000
_cell.length_b   1.000
_cell.length_c   1.000
_cell.angle_alpha   90.00
_cell.angle_beta   90.00
_cell.angle_gamma   90.00
#
_symmetry.space_group_name_H-M   'P 1'
#
loop_
_entity.id
_entity.type
_entity.pdbx_description
1 polymer ?
#
loop_
_entity_poly.entity_id
_entity_poly.type
_entity_poly.pdbx_seq_one_letter_code
_entity_poly.pdbx_strand_id
1 'polypeptide(L)'
;MTSPNGFFHKTVNLESRSFSLQIQKFENGYFVSVSEGTNKLGSMVVSLATGPAPITTTIIPSRSEALFLKLMAERISTRMRGIALVSTFIQKPLESNTAKALMSEIMEMIENE
;
A
#
# COMPACT_ATOMS: atom_id res chain seq x y z
N MET A 1 -4.02 -17.95 -3.75
CA MET A 1 -3.86 -17.97 -5.22
C MET A 1 -2.44 -17.53 -5.49
N THR A 2 -1.54 -18.44 -5.84
CA THR A 2 -0.13 -18.12 -6.11
C THR A 2 -0.01 -17.55 -7.52
N SER A 3 0.33 -16.27 -7.62
CA SER A 3 0.50 -15.59 -8.90
C SER A 3 1.92 -15.86 -9.46
N PRO A 4 2.06 -16.21 -10.75
CA PRO A 4 3.32 -16.74 -11.30
C PRO A 4 4.53 -15.79 -11.20
N ASN A 5 4.30 -14.49 -10.96
CA ASN A 5 5.33 -13.45 -11.01
C ASN A 5 5.37 -12.57 -9.74
N GLY A 6 4.80 -13.03 -8.61
CA GLY A 6 4.69 -12.21 -7.40
C GLY A 6 3.81 -10.96 -7.58
N PHE A 7 2.90 -10.99 -8.56
CA PHE A 7 1.95 -9.92 -8.81
C PHE A 7 0.57 -10.30 -8.28
N PHE A 8 0.01 -9.50 -7.38
CA PHE A 8 -1.30 -9.72 -6.78
C PHE A 8 -2.20 -8.59 -7.14
N HIS A 9 -3.43 -8.91 -7.52
CA HIS A 9 -4.45 -7.93 -7.79
C HIS A 9 -5.75 -8.34 -7.11
N LYS A 10 -6.35 -7.39 -6.38
CA LYS A 10 -7.64 -7.56 -5.72
C LYS A 10 -8.43 -6.27 -5.88
N THR A 11 -9.72 -6.39 -6.19
CA THR A 11 -10.67 -5.29 -6.07
C THR A 11 -11.42 -5.41 -4.77
N VAL A 12 -11.47 -4.35 -3.99
CA VAL A 12 -12.18 -4.30 -2.70
C VAL A 12 -13.23 -3.19 -2.77
N ASN A 13 -14.46 -3.51 -2.37
CA ASN A 13 -15.55 -2.55 -2.29
C ASN A 13 -15.83 -2.19 -0.83
N LEU A 14 -15.67 -0.91 -0.47
CA LEU A 14 -15.85 -0.39 0.89
C LEU A 14 -16.72 0.87 0.81
N GLU A 15 -17.79 0.97 1.59
CA GLU A 15 -18.63 2.17 1.70
C GLU A 15 -19.09 2.73 0.34
N SER A 16 -19.48 1.86 -0.59
CA SER A 16 -19.87 2.18 -1.99
C SER A 16 -18.73 2.73 -2.88
N ARG A 17 -17.48 2.64 -2.41
CA ARG A 17 -16.26 3.00 -3.14
C ARG A 17 -15.55 1.73 -3.56
N SER A 18 -14.94 1.73 -4.74
CA SER A 18 -14.20 0.59 -5.28
C SER A 18 -12.72 0.91 -5.39
N PHE A 19 -11.91 0.05 -4.79
CA PHE A 19 -10.45 0.19 -4.73
C PHE A 19 -9.78 -0.97 -5.44
N SER A 20 -8.88 -0.64 -6.37
CA SER A 20 -7.96 -1.58 -7.00
C SER A 20 -6.68 -1.63 -6.17
N LEU A 21 -6.41 -2.79 -5.57
CA LEU A 21 -5.17 -3.12 -4.89
C LEU A 21 -4.28 -3.90 -5.85
N GLN A 22 -3.06 -3.43 -6.04
CA GLN A 22 -2.05 -4.10 -6.84
C GLN A 22 -0.76 -4.18 -6.03
N ILE A 23 -0.20 -5.38 -5.93
CA ILE A 23 1.04 -5.63 -5.20
C ILE A 23 2.00 -6.34 -6.15
N GLN A 24 3.20 -5.80 -6.29
CA GLN A 24 4.31 -6.46 -6.96
C GLN A 24 5.38 -6.77 -5.92
N LYS A 25 5.64 -8.06 -5.72
CA LYS A 25 6.73 -8.54 -4.89
C LYS A 25 8.06 -8.50 -5.64
N PHE A 26 9.10 -8.19 -4.88
CA PHE A 26 10.51 -8.31 -5.22
C PHE A 26 11.20 -9.09 -4.09
N GLU A 27 12.40 -9.60 -4.33
CA GLU A 27 13.16 -10.35 -3.31
C GLU A 27 13.41 -9.52 -2.03
N ASN A 28 13.60 -8.21 -2.18
CA ASN A 28 13.91 -7.29 -1.09
C ASN A 28 12.80 -6.27 -0.79
N GLY A 29 11.65 -6.37 -1.46
CA GLY A 29 10.65 -5.32 -1.36
C GLY A 29 9.27 -5.64 -1.89
N TYR A 30 8.34 -4.73 -1.64
CA TYR A 30 7.04 -4.68 -2.31
C TYR A 30 6.82 -3.31 -2.93
N PHE A 31 6.23 -3.31 -4.12
CA PHE A 31 5.49 -2.16 -4.62
C PHE A 31 4.00 -2.40 -4.40
N VAL A 32 3.33 -1.48 -3.72
CA VAL A 32 1.88 -1.51 -3.46
C VAL A 32 1.24 -0.29 -4.10
N SER A 33 0.22 -0.50 -4.92
CA SER A 33 -0.63 0.53 -5.49
C SER A 33 -2.06 0.36 -5.01
N VAL A 34 -2.64 1.45 -4.51
CA VAL A 34 -4.05 1.57 -4.14
C VAL A 34 -4.66 2.64 -5.04
N SER A 35 -5.63 2.27 -5.88
CA SER A 35 -6.31 3.22 -6.77
C SER A 35 -7.82 3.17 -6.57
N GLU A 36 -8.45 4.31 -6.33
CA GLU A 36 -9.91 4.47 -6.33
C GLU A 36 -10.43 4.82 -7.73
N GLY A 37 -11.30 3.98 -8.27
CA GLY A 37 -11.84 4.13 -9.62
C GLY A 37 -10.84 3.73 -10.71
N THR A 38 -10.15 4.70 -11.31
CA THR A 38 -9.19 4.42 -12.40
C THR A 38 -7.82 4.03 -11.87
N ASN A 39 -7.19 3.02 -12.45
CA ASN A 39 -5.82 2.61 -12.10
C ASN A 39 -4.81 3.73 -12.46
N LYS A 40 -4.32 4.45 -11.45
CA LYS A 40 -3.43 5.61 -11.61
C LYS A 40 -2.41 5.65 -10.48
N LEU A 41 -1.20 6.10 -10.80
CA LEU A 41 -0.26 6.51 -9.76
C LEU A 41 -0.80 7.77 -9.07
N GLY A 42 -0.70 7.79 -7.75
CA GLY A 42 -1.06 8.94 -6.93
C GLY A 42 0.10 9.37 -6.05
N SER A 43 -0.21 9.89 -4.87
CA SER A 43 0.80 10.20 -3.85
C SER A 43 1.59 8.95 -3.49
N MET A 44 2.85 9.13 -3.10
CA MET A 44 3.80 8.01 -3.04
C MET A 44 4.83 8.20 -1.93
N VAL A 45 5.07 7.13 -1.19
CA VAL A 45 6.02 7.06 -0.09
C VAL A 45 6.85 5.78 -0.24
N VAL A 46 8.14 5.88 0.06
CA VAL A 46 9.04 4.73 0.22
C VAL A 46 9.47 4.60 1.67
N SER A 47 9.54 3.38 2.18
CA SER A 47 10.06 3.06 3.51
C SER A 47 11.06 1.90 3.45
N LEU A 48 12.16 2.02 4.17
CA LEU A 48 13.20 1.01 4.33
C LEU A 48 13.32 0.64 5.82
N ALA A 49 13.18 -0.64 6.17
CA ALA A 49 13.27 -1.10 7.56
C ALA A 49 14.30 -2.22 7.74
N THR A 50 15.56 -1.92 7.46
CA THR A 50 16.70 -2.83 7.72
C THR A 50 17.44 -2.52 9.02
N GLY A 51 17.09 -1.41 9.69
CA GLY A 51 17.68 -0.96 10.96
C GLY A 51 16.72 -1.08 12.16
N PRO A 52 17.05 -0.41 13.29
CA PRO A 52 16.22 -0.44 14.51
C PRO A 52 14.88 0.29 14.34
N ALA A 53 14.79 1.21 13.37
CA ALA A 53 13.57 1.94 13.02
C ALA A 53 13.48 2.11 11.50
N PRO A 54 12.26 2.15 10.93
CA PRO A 54 12.07 2.39 9.51
C PRO A 54 12.46 3.83 9.13
N ILE A 55 13.10 3.99 7.97
CA ILE A 55 13.38 5.29 7.34
C ILE A 55 12.39 5.48 6.21
N THR A 56 11.61 6.56 6.27
CA THR A 56 10.50 6.80 5.34
C THR A 56 10.66 8.14 4.62
N THR A 57 10.46 8.17 3.31
CA THR A 57 10.58 9.37 2.47
C THR A 57 9.37 9.51 1.54
N THR A 58 8.81 10.72 1.49
CA THR A 58 7.75 11.08 0.54
C THR A 58 8.36 11.38 -0.82
N ILE A 59 7.90 10.68 -1.86
CA ILE A 59 8.31 10.88 -3.26
C ILE A 59 7.35 11.83 -3.96
N ILE A 60 6.04 11.56 -3.84
CA ILE A 60 4.97 12.40 -4.37
C ILE A 60 4.07 12.79 -3.19
N PRO A 61 3.96 14.10 -2.86
CA PRO A 61 3.21 14.53 -1.70
C PRO A 61 1.71 14.25 -1.84
N SER A 62 1.08 13.81 -0.76
CA SER A 62 -0.39 13.67 -0.68
C SER A 62 -1.05 14.96 -0.26
N ARG A 63 -2.27 15.19 -0.75
CA ARG A 63 -3.12 16.31 -0.29
C ARG A 63 -3.94 15.93 0.95
N SER A 64 -4.31 14.66 1.15
CA SER A 64 -5.19 14.25 2.26
C SER A 64 -4.83 12.92 2.95
N GLU A 65 -3.95 12.10 2.38
CA GLU A 65 -3.73 10.68 2.76
C GLU A 65 -2.31 10.40 3.23
N ALA A 66 -1.55 11.45 3.58
CA ALA A 66 -0.14 11.33 3.94
C ALA A 66 0.10 10.35 5.09
N LEU A 67 -0.80 10.33 6.09
CA LEU A 67 -0.69 9.41 7.23
C LEU A 67 -0.91 7.95 6.82
N PHE A 68 -1.93 7.67 6.02
CA PHE A 68 -2.23 6.31 5.54
C PHE A 68 -1.05 5.75 4.73
N LEU A 69 -0.53 6.54 3.78
CA LEU A 69 0.65 6.20 2.98
C LEU A 69 1.86 5.85 3.84
N LYS A 70 2.18 6.72 4.80
CA LYS A 70 3.32 6.54 5.69
C LYS A 70 3.19 5.27 6.52
N LEU A 71 2.04 5.08 7.18
CA LEU A 71 1.79 3.92 8.03
C LEU A 71 1.84 2.61 7.24
N MET A 72 1.29 2.59 6.03
CA MET A 72 1.34 1.41 5.18
C MET A 72 2.76 1.07 4.74
N ALA A 73 3.52 2.07 4.28
CA ALA A 73 4.90 1.84 3.88
C ALA A 73 5.74 1.32 5.05
N GLU A 74 5.63 1.95 6.23
CA GLU A 74 6.36 1.53 7.43
C GLU A 74 5.97 0.14 7.91
N ARG A 75 4.67 -0.19 7.89
CA ARG A 75 4.18 -1.50 8.33
C ARG A 75 4.68 -2.62 7.43
N ILE A 76 4.63 -2.42 6.11
CA ILE A 76 5.10 -3.42 5.14
C ILE A 76 6.62 -3.59 5.25
N SER A 77 7.38 -2.49 5.19
CA SER A 77 8.84 -2.52 5.22
C SER A 77 9.35 -3.19 6.50
N THR A 78 8.76 -2.86 7.66
CA THR A 78 9.12 -3.42 8.96
C THR A 78 8.86 -4.91 9.03
N ARG A 79 7.69 -5.37 8.56
CA ARG A 79 7.34 -6.79 8.55
C ARG A 79 8.36 -7.60 7.75
N MET A 80 8.71 -7.12 6.57
CA MET A 80 9.57 -7.86 5.65
C MET A 80 11.06 -7.63 5.89
N ARG A 81 11.42 -6.69 6.79
CA ARG A 81 12.79 -6.19 6.99
C ARG A 81 13.43 -5.74 5.66
N GLY A 82 12.71 -4.92 4.90
CA GLY A 82 13.06 -4.59 3.51
C GLY A 82 12.49 -3.25 3.05
N ILE A 83 12.18 -3.14 1.76
CA ILE A 83 11.73 -1.91 1.10
C ILE A 83 10.23 -2.01 0.78
N ALA A 84 9.46 -0.99 1.17
CA ALA A 84 8.08 -0.83 0.73
C ALA A 84 7.92 0.48 -0.03
N LEU A 85 7.51 0.39 -1.29
CA LEU A 85 7.08 1.54 -2.09
C LEU A 85 5.56 1.50 -2.20
N VAL A 86 4.88 2.51 -1.65
CA VAL A 86 3.41 2.56 -1.62
C VAL A 86 2.93 3.78 -2.38
N SER A 87 2.01 3.58 -3.32
CA SER A 87 1.31 4.62 -4.05
C SER A 87 -0.19 4.56 -3.79
N THR A 88 -0.82 5.72 -3.60
CA THR A 88 -2.26 5.83 -3.36
C THR A 88 -2.87 6.93 -4.22
N PHE A 89 -3.81 6.56 -5.09
CA PHE A 89 -4.68 7.50 -5.79
C PHE A 89 -6.08 7.39 -5.22
N ILE A 90 -6.49 8.43 -4.48
CA ILE A 90 -7.76 8.47 -3.76
C ILE A 90 -8.53 9.72 -4.23
N GLN A 91 -9.82 9.57 -4.56
CA GLN A 91 -10.66 10.65 -5.09
C GLN A 91 -11.28 11.50 -3.98
N LYS A 92 -11.56 10.89 -2.83
CA LYS A 92 -12.14 11.53 -1.65
C LYS A 92 -11.38 11.11 -0.38
N PRO A 93 -11.21 11.98 0.62
CA PRO A 93 -10.53 11.60 1.86
C PRO A 93 -11.00 10.25 2.42
N LEU A 94 -10.06 9.44 2.90
CA LEU A 94 -10.38 8.15 3.48
C LEU A 94 -10.93 8.34 4.89
N GLU A 95 -12.09 7.72 5.14
CA GLU A 95 -12.62 7.58 6.50
C GLU A 95 -11.76 6.58 7.29
N SER A 96 -11.69 6.73 8.61
CA SER A 96 -10.83 5.89 9.47
C SER A 96 -11.12 4.40 9.32
N ASN A 97 -12.41 4.04 9.17
CA ASN A 97 -12.83 2.65 9.00
C ASN A 97 -12.38 2.09 7.64
N THR A 98 -12.64 2.81 6.55
CA THR A 98 -12.18 2.45 5.21
C THR A 98 -10.67 2.36 5.12
N ALA A 99 -9.93 3.29 5.73
CA ALA A 99 -8.47 3.24 5.80
C ALA A 99 -8.00 1.95 6.50
N LYS A 100 -8.54 1.64 7.70
CA LYS A 100 -8.19 0.42 8.43
C LYS A 100 -8.51 -0.86 7.66
N ALA A 101 -9.67 -0.91 7.00
CA ALA A 101 -10.05 -2.03 6.15
C ALA A 101 -9.06 -2.22 5.00
N LEU A 102 -8.70 -1.15 4.27
CA LEU A 102 -7.68 -1.19 3.22
C LEU A 102 -6.33 -1.68 3.73
N MET A 103 -5.89 -1.18 4.90
CA MET A 103 -4.64 -1.66 5.51
C MET A 103 -4.70 -3.17 5.79
N SER A 104 -5.82 -3.65 6.36
CA SER A 104 -6.01 -5.08 6.66
C SER A 104 -5.95 -5.94 5.39
N GLU A 105 -6.68 -5.52 4.35
CA GLU A 105 -6.75 -6.21 3.06
C GLU A 105 -5.38 -6.31 2.38
N ILE A 106 -4.62 -5.21 2.35
CA ILE A 106 -3.27 -5.19 1.77
C ILE A 106 -2.33 -6.10 2.58
N MET A 107 -2.40 -6.04 3.91
CA MET A 107 -1.55 -6.90 4.74
C MET A 107 -1.89 -8.36 4.52
N GLU A 108 -3.18 -8.73 4.51
CA GLU A 108 -3.65 -10.09 4.22
C GLU A 108 -3.14 -10.61 2.87
N MET A 109 -3.16 -9.75 1.83
CA MET A 109 -2.58 -10.11 0.52
C MET A 109 -1.07 -10.38 0.58
N ILE A 110 -0.35 -9.73 1.49
CA ILE A 110 1.09 -9.94 1.71
C ILE A 110 1.35 -11.16 2.62
N GLU A 111 0.45 -11.51 3.54
CA GLU A 111 0.63 -12.69 4.42
C GLU A 111 0.29 -14.01 3.71
N ASN A 112 -0.67 -13.99 2.79
CA ASN A 112 -1.20 -15.18 2.11
C ASN A 112 -0.44 -15.54 0.82
N GLU A 113 0.81 -15.09 0.70
CA GLU A 113 1.77 -15.56 -0.32
C GLU A 113 2.34 -16.94 -0.02
#